data_AF-A0A354CLS7-F1
#
_entry.id   AF-A0A354CLS7-F1
#
_cell.length_a   1.000
_cell.length_b   1.000
_cell.length_c   1.000
_cell.angle_alpha   90.00
_cell.angle_beta   90.00
_cell.angle_gamma   90.00
#
_symmetry.space_group_name_H-M   'P 1'
#
loop_
_entity.id
_entity.type
_entity.pdbx_description
1 polymer ?
#
loop_
_entity_poly.entity_id
_entity_poly.type
_entity_poly.pdbx_seq_one_letter_code
_entity_poly.pdbx_strand_id
1 'polypeptide(L)'
;MWIRGQMKLNKSYTDCRHKGKSIFKNVIMYTGVFAAGIGVMILLLVLTALIPVSAIQDNMQESAQYLKNCELFGTVIDGAEGSRIDRYADSILLGIAYQYDEENPLESVMMSSYYHTSYLNENDNLYQAVTKHPAANQQYMRYWHGSTVIVRPMLMFMQLKNIYFFNAVMVAILNAALIVMIIRRKAYYAAVGLAVGYIAAAVWFVPYSLEYTWVFIIMPVTAMCAVRSCDKGRWYNIGIIFLLSGMITNYFD
;
A
#
# COMPACT_ATOMS: atom_id res chain seq x y z
N MET A 1 -16.18 38.81 -34.51
CA MET A 1 -16.33 39.47 -33.20
C MET A 1 -16.01 38.43 -32.13
N TRP A 2 -14.85 38.55 -31.47
CA TRP A 2 -14.39 37.90 -30.22
C TRP A 2 -14.68 36.39 -30.04
N ILE A 3 -13.72 35.48 -29.88
CA ILE A 3 -12.71 35.45 -28.82
C ILE A 3 -11.45 34.73 -29.35
N ARG A 4 -10.39 35.50 -29.65
CA ARG A 4 -9.01 35.02 -29.54
C ARG A 4 -8.69 34.93 -28.05
N GLY A 5 -9.07 33.82 -27.43
CA GLY A 5 -8.64 33.48 -26.08
C GLY A 5 -7.18 33.10 -26.15
N GLN A 6 -6.29 34.11 -26.07
CA GLN A 6 -4.87 33.88 -25.88
C GLN A 6 -4.69 32.96 -24.69
N MET A 7 -4.30 31.73 -24.98
CA MET A 7 -3.57 30.89 -24.05
C MET A 7 -2.26 31.63 -23.81
N LYS A 8 -2.27 32.54 -22.83
CA LYS A 8 -1.06 33.03 -22.19
C LYS A 8 -0.45 31.81 -21.55
N LEU A 9 0.35 31.07 -22.32
CA LEU A 9 1.37 30.17 -21.81
C LEU A 9 2.18 31.03 -20.85
N ASN A 10 1.89 30.84 -19.57
CA ASN A 10 2.48 31.58 -18.49
C ASN A 10 4.00 31.40 -18.67
N LYS A 11 4.75 32.49 -18.84
CA LYS A 11 6.22 32.48 -18.95
C LYS A 11 6.92 31.73 -17.79
N SER A 12 6.16 31.39 -16.74
CA SER A 12 6.55 30.47 -15.66
C SER A 12 6.93 29.06 -16.13
N TYR A 13 6.45 28.56 -17.26
CA TYR A 13 6.86 27.21 -17.73
C TYR A 13 8.29 27.20 -18.28
N THR A 14 8.72 28.30 -18.88
CA THR A 14 10.07 28.47 -19.47
C THR A 14 11.13 28.91 -18.47
N ASP A 15 10.76 29.23 -17.24
CA ASP A 15 11.69 29.70 -16.19
C ASP A 15 11.87 28.69 -15.05
N CYS A 16 11.73 27.40 -15.34
CA CYS A 16 12.43 26.36 -14.59
C CYS A 16 13.89 26.26 -15.04
N ARG A 17 14.54 27.39 -15.35
CA ARG A 17 16.00 27.43 -15.47
C ARG A 17 16.54 27.06 -14.12
N HIS A 18 17.14 25.87 -14.05
CA HIS A 18 17.96 25.38 -12.96
C HIS A 18 18.76 26.54 -12.35
N LYS A 19 18.31 27.10 -11.22
CA LYS A 19 19.24 27.72 -10.28
C LYS A 19 20.21 26.59 -9.93
N GLY A 20 21.39 26.64 -10.54
CA GLY A 20 22.35 25.54 -10.63
C GLY A 20 22.70 24.95 -9.28
N LYS A 21 21.89 24.01 -8.80
CA LYS A 21 22.38 23.01 -7.85
C LYS A 21 23.27 22.10 -8.68
N SER A 22 24.54 22.02 -8.29
CA SER A 22 25.47 21.04 -8.84
C SER A 22 24.78 19.67 -8.88
N ILE A 23 24.90 18.95 -9.99
CA ILE A 23 24.37 17.59 -10.16
C ILE A 23 24.75 16.73 -8.94
N PHE A 24 25.98 16.90 -8.44
CA PHE A 24 26.49 16.26 -7.24
C PHE A 24 25.64 16.52 -5.98
N LYS A 25 25.18 17.76 -5.77
CA LYS A 25 24.31 18.13 -4.65
C LYS A 25 22.95 17.45 -4.73
N ASN A 26 22.41 17.29 -5.94
CA ASN A 26 21.15 16.57 -6.13
C ASN A 26 21.34 15.08 -5.83
N VAL A 27 22.41 14.45 -6.35
CA VAL A 27 22.74 13.05 -6.06
C VAL A 27 22.82 12.81 -4.56
N ILE A 28 23.60 13.59 -3.82
CA ILE A 28 23.70 13.47 -2.36
C ILE A 28 22.34 13.59 -1.69
N MET A 29 21.52 14.56 -2.10
CA MET A 29 20.20 14.77 -1.53
C MET A 29 19.27 13.58 -1.77
N TYR A 30 19.19 13.06 -3.01
CA TYR A 30 18.33 11.92 -3.32
C TYR A 30 18.79 10.64 -2.63
N THR A 31 20.11 10.37 -2.60
CA THR A 31 20.67 9.24 -1.85
C THR A 31 20.41 9.37 -0.35
N GLY A 32 20.54 10.57 0.21
CA GLY A 32 20.23 10.84 1.62
C GLY A 32 18.76 10.60 1.96
N VAL A 33 17.83 11.06 1.10
CA VAL A 33 16.38 10.79 1.26
C VAL A 33 16.10 9.29 1.17
N PHE A 34 16.71 8.59 0.22
CA PHE A 34 16.54 7.15 0.06
C PHE A 34 17.04 6.36 1.28
N ALA A 35 18.27 6.63 1.74
CA ALA A 35 18.84 5.97 2.91
C ALA A 35 18.05 6.26 4.20
N ALA A 36 17.64 7.53 4.39
CA ALA A 36 16.80 7.90 5.52
C ALA A 36 15.43 7.21 5.47
N GLY A 37 14.82 7.10 4.28
CA GLY A 37 13.55 6.42 4.09
C GLY A 37 13.62 4.94 4.44
N ILE A 38 14.68 4.23 4.02
CA ILE A 38 14.91 2.82 4.41
C ILE A 38 15.01 2.71 5.94
N GLY A 39 15.79 3.57 6.58
CA GLY A 39 15.93 3.56 8.04
C GLY A 39 14.58 3.74 8.76
N VAL A 40 13.74 4.66 8.28
CA VAL A 40 12.39 4.88 8.82
C VAL A 40 11.49 3.66 8.58
N MET A 41 11.53 3.07 7.38
CA MET A 41 10.73 1.88 7.03
C MET A 41 11.09 0.68 7.92
N ILE A 42 12.37 0.39 8.11
CA ILE A 42 12.83 -0.67 9.01
C ILE A 42 12.40 -0.37 10.46
N LEU A 43 12.56 0.88 10.91
CA LEU A 43 12.12 1.27 12.24
C LEU A 43 10.61 1.03 12.43
N LEU A 44 9.78 1.34 11.45
CA LEU A 44 8.34 1.11 11.53
C LEU A 44 8.00 -0.39 11.60
N LEU A 45 8.68 -1.25 10.85
CA LEU A 45 8.55 -2.71 11.00
C LEU A 45 8.94 -3.17 12.40
N VAL A 46 10.09 -2.73 12.92
CA VAL A 46 10.55 -3.09 14.26
C VAL A 46 9.55 -2.66 15.33
N LEU A 47 9.03 -1.43 15.26
CA LEU A 47 8.00 -0.95 16.17
C LEU A 47 6.71 -1.78 16.09
N THR A 48 6.39 -2.27 14.90
CA THR A 48 5.24 -3.15 14.66
C THR A 48 5.48 -4.53 15.27
N ALA A 49 6.70 -5.06 15.18
CA ALA A 49 7.09 -6.35 15.77
C ALA A 49 6.97 -6.36 17.31
N LEU A 50 7.11 -5.20 17.96
CA LEU A 50 6.95 -5.05 19.41
C LEU A 50 5.48 -5.14 19.90
N ILE A 51 4.49 -5.15 19.00
CA ILE A 51 3.10 -5.38 19.39
C ILE A 51 2.94 -6.84 19.80
N PRO A 52 2.51 -7.13 21.04
CA PRO A 52 2.52 -8.51 21.49
C PRO A 52 1.43 -9.33 20.81
N VAL A 53 1.73 -10.60 20.56
CA VAL A 53 0.79 -11.53 19.87
C VAL A 53 -0.53 -11.64 20.64
N SER A 54 -0.48 -11.58 21.97
CA SER A 54 -1.65 -11.57 22.84
C SER A 54 -2.61 -10.39 22.56
N ALA A 55 -2.11 -9.24 22.11
CA ALA A 55 -2.93 -8.07 21.81
C ALA A 55 -3.72 -8.20 20.48
N ILE A 56 -3.30 -9.10 19.59
CA ILE A 56 -3.95 -9.34 18.29
C ILE A 56 -4.65 -10.70 18.20
N GLN A 57 -4.50 -11.55 19.22
CA GLN A 57 -4.89 -12.96 19.19
C GLN A 57 -6.34 -13.18 18.77
N ASP A 58 -7.30 -12.50 19.42
CA ASP A 58 -8.73 -12.72 19.18
C ASP A 58 -9.13 -12.30 17.76
N ASN A 59 -8.76 -11.08 17.35
CA ASN A 59 -9.02 -10.58 16.00
C ASN A 59 -8.30 -11.41 14.93
N MET A 60 -7.10 -11.93 15.22
CA MET A 60 -6.37 -12.81 14.31
C MET A 60 -7.07 -14.16 14.16
N GLN A 61 -7.59 -14.75 15.24
CA GLN A 61 -8.37 -15.99 15.17
C GLN A 61 -9.65 -15.82 14.35
N GLU A 62 -10.38 -14.72 14.54
CA GLU A 62 -11.55 -14.40 13.72
C GLU A 62 -11.18 -14.20 12.25
N SER A 63 -10.05 -13.52 11.99
CA SER A 63 -9.52 -13.29 10.64
C SER A 63 -9.16 -14.60 9.93
N ALA A 64 -8.44 -15.48 10.61
CA ALA A 64 -8.06 -16.78 10.10
C ALA A 64 -9.27 -17.69 9.86
N GLN A 65 -10.26 -17.67 10.77
CA GLN A 65 -11.51 -18.41 10.61
C GLN A 65 -12.32 -17.90 9.41
N TYR A 66 -12.34 -16.59 9.18
CA TYR A 66 -12.96 -16.00 7.98
C TYR A 66 -12.26 -16.47 6.70
N LEU A 67 -10.93 -16.41 6.64
CA LEU A 67 -10.17 -16.85 5.46
C LEU A 67 -10.32 -18.34 5.20
N LYS A 68 -10.29 -19.18 6.24
CA LYS A 68 -10.51 -20.63 6.14
C LYS A 68 -11.86 -21.00 5.52
N ASN A 69 -12.89 -20.21 5.78
CA ASN A 69 -14.22 -20.41 5.20
C ASN A 69 -14.35 -19.86 3.77
N CYS A 70 -13.30 -19.21 3.25
CA CYS A 70 -13.25 -18.68 1.89
C CYS A 70 -12.35 -19.54 1.01
N GLU A 71 -12.62 -19.55 -0.29
CA GLU A 71 -11.68 -20.12 -1.26
C GLU A 71 -10.38 -19.30 -1.30
N LEU A 72 -9.25 -20.01 -1.37
CA LEU A 72 -7.92 -19.42 -1.51
C LEU A 72 -7.83 -18.48 -2.72
N PHE A 73 -8.48 -18.89 -3.82
CA PHE A 73 -8.47 -18.20 -5.10
C PHE A 73 -9.88 -18.17 -5.72
N GLY A 74 -10.84 -17.59 -5.00
CA GLY A 74 -12.24 -17.52 -5.47
C GLY A 74 -12.51 -16.33 -6.39
N THR A 75 -13.54 -16.45 -7.23
CA THR A 75 -14.07 -15.34 -8.05
C THR A 75 -15.27 -14.70 -7.35
N VAL A 76 -15.41 -13.37 -7.45
CA VAL A 76 -16.61 -12.67 -6.93
C VAL A 76 -17.78 -12.80 -7.90
N ILE A 77 -17.50 -12.90 -9.20
CA ILE A 77 -18.48 -13.09 -10.27
C ILE A 77 -18.17 -14.41 -10.97
N ASP A 78 -19.12 -15.34 -10.93
CA ASP A 78 -18.99 -16.65 -11.54
C ASP A 78 -18.62 -16.55 -13.03
N GLY A 79 -17.55 -17.25 -13.41
CA GLY A 79 -17.04 -17.29 -14.80
C GLY A 79 -16.28 -16.05 -15.25
N ALA A 80 -16.11 -15.03 -14.40
CA ALA A 80 -15.31 -13.85 -14.71
C ALA A 80 -13.97 -13.88 -13.96
N GLU A 81 -12.92 -14.38 -14.62
CA GLU A 81 -11.55 -14.45 -14.07
C GLU A 81 -11.02 -13.09 -13.57
N GLY A 82 -11.44 -11.99 -14.20
CA GLY A 82 -11.08 -10.63 -13.74
C GLY A 82 -11.64 -10.24 -12.37
N SER A 83 -12.51 -11.08 -11.78
CA SER A 83 -13.05 -10.91 -10.42
C SER A 83 -12.39 -11.83 -9.39
N ARG A 84 -11.32 -12.52 -9.76
CA ARG A 84 -10.57 -13.41 -8.88
C ARG A 84 -9.91 -12.62 -7.75
N ILE A 85 -10.06 -13.10 -6.53
CA ILE A 85 -9.47 -12.52 -5.32
C ILE A 85 -8.36 -13.44 -4.82
N ASP A 86 -7.19 -12.86 -4.61
CA ASP A 86 -6.04 -13.54 -4.01
C ASP A 86 -6.12 -13.46 -2.48
N ARG A 87 -6.54 -14.55 -1.84
CA ARG A 87 -6.50 -14.71 -0.37
C ARG A 87 -5.25 -15.46 0.09
N TYR A 88 -4.49 -16.02 -0.83
CA TYR A 88 -3.21 -16.67 -0.53
C TYR A 88 -2.22 -15.64 0.02
N ALA A 89 -2.10 -14.50 -0.64
CA ALA A 89 -1.23 -13.41 -0.19
C ALA A 89 -1.63 -12.88 1.20
N ASP A 90 -2.93 -12.68 1.43
CA ASP A 90 -3.45 -12.18 2.70
C ASP A 90 -3.20 -13.17 3.86
N SER A 91 -3.34 -14.47 3.62
CA SER A 91 -3.05 -15.51 4.61
C SER A 91 -1.58 -15.54 5.02
N ILE A 92 -0.67 -15.41 4.06
CA ILE A 92 0.77 -15.32 4.33
C ILE A 92 1.10 -14.04 5.10
N LEU A 93 0.58 -12.89 4.66
CA LEU A 93 0.80 -11.61 5.32
C LEU A 93 0.36 -11.65 6.79
N LEU A 94 -0.82 -12.20 7.06
CA LEU A 94 -1.34 -12.37 8.43
C LEU A 94 -0.52 -13.38 9.23
N GLY A 95 -0.05 -14.47 8.62
CA GLY A 95 0.83 -15.44 9.27
C GLY A 95 2.14 -14.81 9.71
N ILE A 96 2.77 -14.01 8.84
CA ILE A 96 3.97 -13.23 9.17
C ILE A 96 3.69 -12.24 10.30
N ALA A 97 2.61 -11.45 10.19
CA ALA A 97 2.23 -10.50 11.23
C ALA A 97 1.91 -11.17 12.58
N TYR A 98 1.34 -12.38 12.54
CA TYR A 98 1.05 -13.15 13.75
C TYR A 98 2.33 -13.63 14.44
N GLN A 99 3.31 -14.09 13.67
CA GLN A 99 4.51 -14.76 14.18
C GLN A 99 5.72 -13.84 14.32
N TYR A 100 5.52 -12.53 14.26
CA TYR A 100 6.56 -11.60 14.65
C TYR A 100 6.91 -11.75 16.13
N ASP A 101 8.19 -11.97 16.39
CA ASP A 101 8.80 -12.11 17.70
C ASP A 101 9.10 -10.74 18.31
N GLU A 102 8.46 -10.45 19.44
CA GLU A 102 8.63 -9.22 20.21
C GLU A 102 9.96 -9.18 20.99
N GLU A 103 10.59 -10.33 21.25
CA GLU A 103 11.88 -10.43 21.94
C GLU A 103 13.04 -10.12 20.98
N ASN A 104 12.92 -10.52 19.70
CA ASN A 104 13.92 -10.31 18.66
C ASN A 104 13.32 -9.58 17.43
N PRO A 105 12.80 -8.35 17.60
CA PRO A 105 11.94 -7.71 16.60
C PRO A 105 12.65 -7.38 15.29
N LEU A 106 13.93 -7.01 15.33
CA LEU A 106 14.70 -6.74 14.10
C LEU A 106 14.93 -8.00 13.28
N GLU A 107 15.40 -9.08 13.90
CA GLU A 107 15.60 -10.34 13.19
C GLU A 107 14.27 -10.85 12.64
N SER A 108 13.22 -10.82 13.47
CA SER A 108 11.89 -11.26 13.10
C SER A 108 11.35 -10.59 11.83
N VAL A 109 11.42 -9.26 11.72
CA VAL A 109 10.89 -8.56 10.54
C VAL A 109 11.76 -8.77 9.30
N MET A 110 13.07 -8.93 9.48
CA MET A 110 13.99 -9.21 8.37
C MET A 110 13.80 -10.62 7.81
N MET A 111 13.47 -11.59 8.65
CA MET A 111 13.21 -12.97 8.22
C MET A 111 11.78 -13.15 7.69
N SER A 112 10.82 -12.42 8.27
CA SER A 112 9.39 -12.50 7.95
C SER A 112 8.93 -13.96 7.89
N SER A 113 9.17 -14.65 9.00
CA SER A 113 8.90 -16.08 9.14
C SER A 113 7.43 -16.33 9.46
N TYR A 114 6.90 -17.43 8.92
CA TYR A 114 5.55 -17.90 9.21
C TYR A 114 5.49 -19.44 9.19
N TYR A 115 4.37 -19.98 9.64
CA TYR A 115 4.09 -21.41 9.69
C TYR A 115 3.44 -21.86 8.39
N HIS A 116 3.99 -22.92 7.82
CA HIS A 116 3.52 -23.53 6.59
C HIS A 116 3.65 -25.05 6.66
N THR A 117 2.70 -25.74 6.03
CA THR A 117 2.81 -27.16 5.70
C THR A 117 2.31 -27.41 4.29
N SER A 118 2.93 -28.35 3.58
CA SER A 118 2.57 -28.69 2.21
C SER A 118 1.24 -29.46 2.08
N TYR A 119 0.70 -29.97 3.19
CA TYR A 119 -0.55 -30.75 3.19
C TYR A 119 -1.81 -29.89 3.28
N LEU A 120 -1.65 -28.58 3.52
CA LEU A 120 -2.75 -27.62 3.69
C LEU A 120 -2.54 -26.42 2.77
N ASN A 121 -3.62 -25.74 2.41
CA ASN A 121 -3.52 -24.43 1.78
C ASN A 121 -3.18 -23.34 2.82
N GLU A 122 -2.84 -22.13 2.37
CA GLU A 122 -2.40 -21.07 3.29
C GLU A 122 -3.49 -20.55 4.23
N ASN A 123 -4.77 -20.59 3.84
CA ASN A 123 -5.85 -20.21 4.76
C ASN A 123 -5.92 -21.19 5.94
N ASP A 124 -5.76 -22.48 5.67
CA ASP A 124 -5.71 -23.53 6.69
C ASP A 124 -4.39 -23.48 7.49
N ASN A 125 -3.25 -23.20 6.87
CA ASN A 125 -1.97 -23.02 7.58
C ASN A 125 -2.05 -21.84 8.57
N LEU A 126 -2.57 -20.69 8.13
CA LEU A 126 -2.82 -19.54 9.01
C LEU A 126 -3.73 -19.93 10.17
N TYR A 127 -4.85 -20.62 9.90
CA TYR A 127 -5.75 -21.07 10.93
C TYR A 127 -5.07 -22.01 11.95
N GLN A 128 -4.20 -22.91 11.50
CA GLN A 128 -3.41 -23.74 12.41
C GLN A 128 -2.38 -22.92 13.20
N ALA A 129 -1.73 -21.94 12.57
CA ALA A 129 -0.76 -21.06 13.23
C ALA A 129 -1.39 -20.38 14.46
N VAL A 130 -2.62 -19.88 14.32
CA VAL A 130 -3.29 -19.06 15.36
C VAL A 130 -4.04 -19.88 16.41
N THR A 131 -4.30 -21.17 16.15
CA THR A 131 -5.06 -22.05 17.07
C THR A 131 -4.19 -23.09 17.77
N LYS A 132 -3.12 -23.55 17.12
CA LYS A 132 -2.20 -24.56 17.66
C LYS A 132 -0.85 -23.99 18.08
N HIS A 133 -0.56 -22.74 17.70
CA HIS A 133 0.69 -22.05 18.02
C HIS A 133 1.97 -22.82 17.65
N PRO A 134 2.07 -23.45 16.46
CA PRO A 134 3.32 -24.03 16.01
C PRO A 134 4.38 -22.93 15.80
N ALA A 135 5.65 -23.29 15.92
CA ALA A 135 6.75 -22.42 15.54
C ALA A 135 6.71 -22.13 14.03
N ALA A 136 7.14 -20.91 13.66
CA ALA A 136 7.35 -20.58 12.26
C ALA A 136 8.44 -21.49 11.66
N ASN A 137 8.26 -21.92 10.42
CA ASN A 137 9.15 -22.88 9.75
C ASN A 137 9.45 -22.52 8.29
N GLN A 138 8.84 -21.45 7.78
CA GLN A 138 9.04 -20.93 6.43
C GLN A 138 9.39 -19.44 6.53
N GLN A 139 10.27 -18.97 5.66
CA GLN A 139 10.68 -17.56 5.58
C GLN A 139 10.19 -16.96 4.28
N TYR A 140 9.88 -15.66 4.29
CA TYR A 140 9.50 -14.92 3.08
C TYR A 140 10.28 -13.61 2.89
N MET A 141 11.61 -13.72 2.89
CA MET A 141 12.55 -12.60 2.74
C MET A 141 12.51 -11.89 1.36
N ARG A 142 11.66 -12.33 0.43
CA ARG A 142 11.55 -11.73 -0.90
C ARG A 142 10.91 -10.34 -0.87
N TYR A 143 10.04 -10.09 0.11
CA TYR A 143 9.26 -8.86 0.26
C TYR A 143 9.55 -8.20 1.60
N TRP A 144 9.27 -6.90 1.69
CA TRP A 144 9.42 -6.14 2.93
C TRP A 144 8.26 -6.38 3.91
N HIS A 145 7.09 -6.76 3.39
CA HIS A 145 5.85 -6.90 4.15
C HIS A 145 5.47 -5.62 4.90
N GLY A 146 5.76 -4.44 4.32
CA GLY A 146 5.57 -3.15 4.96
C GLY A 146 4.12 -2.81 5.29
N SER A 147 3.16 -3.49 4.65
CA SER A 147 1.75 -3.43 4.99
C SER A 147 1.44 -3.89 6.42
N THR A 148 2.29 -4.74 7.03
CA THR A 148 2.16 -5.14 8.44
C THR A 148 2.17 -3.94 9.40
N VAL A 149 2.86 -2.84 9.05
CA VAL A 149 2.89 -1.58 9.82
C VAL A 149 1.51 -0.97 10.00
N ILE A 150 0.57 -1.29 9.12
CA ILE A 150 -0.82 -0.86 9.23
C ILE A 150 -1.69 -2.02 9.74
N VAL A 151 -1.51 -3.21 9.18
CA VAL A 151 -2.38 -4.36 9.45
C VAL A 151 -2.25 -4.84 10.90
N ARG A 152 -1.04 -5.02 11.42
CA ARG A 152 -0.83 -5.55 12.79
C ARG A 152 -1.35 -4.60 13.88
N PRO A 153 -1.12 -3.27 13.81
CA PRO A 153 -1.77 -2.36 14.75
C PRO A 153 -3.30 -2.34 14.64
N MET A 154 -3.86 -2.44 13.43
CA MET A 154 -5.32 -2.51 13.25
C MET A 154 -5.92 -3.78 13.86
N LEU A 155 -5.19 -4.91 13.82
CA LEU A 155 -5.60 -6.17 14.44
C LEU A 155 -5.70 -6.10 15.97
N MET A 156 -5.16 -5.07 16.63
CA MET A 156 -5.44 -4.84 18.06
C MET A 156 -6.89 -4.41 18.30
N PHE A 157 -7.58 -3.90 17.27
CA PHE A 157 -8.90 -3.28 17.40
C PHE A 157 -9.98 -3.94 16.55
N MET A 158 -9.61 -4.60 15.45
CA MET A 158 -10.59 -5.16 14.51
C MET A 158 -10.04 -6.33 13.70
N GLN A 159 -10.90 -7.28 13.34
CA GLN A 159 -10.56 -8.40 12.46
C GLN A 159 -10.47 -8.00 10.98
N LEU A 160 -9.84 -8.85 10.16
CA LEU A 160 -9.53 -8.63 8.74
C LEU A 160 -10.71 -8.13 7.91
N LYS A 161 -11.91 -8.68 8.11
CA LYS A 161 -13.11 -8.24 7.38
C LYS A 161 -13.41 -6.75 7.59
N ASN A 162 -13.19 -6.25 8.81
CA ASN A 162 -13.34 -4.83 9.14
C ASN A 162 -12.16 -4.00 8.59
N ILE A 163 -10.95 -4.57 8.52
CA ILE A 163 -9.80 -3.95 7.85
C ILE A 163 -10.09 -3.75 6.35
N TYR A 164 -10.63 -4.76 5.65
CA TYR A 164 -11.06 -4.61 4.25
C TYR A 164 -12.07 -3.48 4.08
N PHE A 165 -13.10 -3.44 4.94
CA PHE A 165 -14.12 -2.39 4.87
C PHE A 165 -13.51 -1.00 5.13
N PHE A 166 -12.67 -0.86 6.16
CA PHE A 166 -11.97 0.38 6.46
C PHE A 166 -11.14 0.86 5.27
N ASN A 167 -10.37 -0.05 4.67
CA ASN A 167 -9.56 0.22 3.50
C ASN A 167 -10.42 0.59 2.28
N ALA A 168 -11.57 -0.07 2.07
CA ALA A 168 -12.53 0.30 1.03
C ALA A 168 -13.00 1.75 1.17
N VAL A 169 -13.38 2.14 2.38
CA VAL A 169 -13.82 3.51 2.69
C VAL A 169 -12.69 4.50 2.47
N MET A 170 -11.47 4.19 2.92
CA MET A 170 -10.30 5.06 2.73
C MET A 170 -9.97 5.24 1.24
N VAL A 171 -9.95 4.17 0.45
CA VAL A 171 -9.75 4.21 -1.00
C VAL A 171 -10.84 5.08 -1.64
N ALA A 172 -12.11 4.88 -1.27
CA ALA A 172 -13.21 5.69 -1.81
C ALA A 172 -13.06 7.19 -1.51
N ILE A 173 -12.73 7.54 -0.26
CA ILE A 173 -12.53 8.94 0.17
C ILE A 173 -11.37 9.59 -0.59
N LEU A 174 -10.22 8.92 -0.66
CA LEU A 174 -9.03 9.46 -1.34
C LEU A 174 -9.28 9.65 -2.84
N ASN A 175 -10.00 8.73 -3.46
CA ASN A 175 -10.37 8.82 -4.86
C ASN A 175 -11.41 9.91 -5.13
N ALA A 176 -12.42 10.06 -4.27
CA ALA A 176 -13.35 11.17 -4.35
C ALA A 176 -12.62 12.52 -4.22
N ALA A 177 -11.67 12.63 -3.28
CA ALA A 177 -10.84 13.83 -3.12
C ALA A 177 -10.00 14.13 -4.37
N LEU A 178 -9.36 13.11 -4.96
CA LEU A 178 -8.62 13.24 -6.21
C LEU A 178 -9.52 13.73 -7.36
N ILE A 179 -10.69 13.10 -7.54
CA ILE A 179 -11.66 13.48 -8.58
C ILE A 179 -12.14 14.92 -8.39
N VAL A 180 -12.49 15.32 -7.16
CA VAL A 180 -12.88 16.71 -6.84
C VAL A 180 -11.75 17.68 -7.20
N MET A 181 -10.50 17.33 -6.90
CA MET A 181 -9.35 18.16 -7.27
C MET A 181 -9.20 18.30 -8.80
N ILE A 182 -9.37 17.21 -9.55
CA ILE A 182 -9.30 17.20 -11.02
C ILE A 182 -10.43 18.06 -11.64
N ILE A 183 -11.67 17.88 -11.17
CA ILE A 183 -12.84 18.61 -11.66
C ILE A 183 -12.71 20.11 -11.38
N ARG A 184 -12.28 20.49 -10.17
CA ARG A 184 -12.04 21.90 -9.81
C ARG A 184 -10.96 22.56 -10.68
N ARG A 185 -10.07 21.76 -11.28
CA ARG A 185 -9.03 22.20 -12.23
C ARG A 185 -9.47 22.18 -13.68
N LYS A 186 -10.71 21.76 -13.97
CA LYS A 186 -11.21 21.55 -15.34
C LYS A 186 -10.32 20.61 -16.16
N ALA A 187 -9.61 19.70 -15.48
CA ALA A 187 -8.69 18.74 -16.11
C ALA A 187 -9.46 17.50 -16.58
N TYR A 188 -10.48 17.70 -17.41
CA TYR A 188 -11.45 16.66 -17.78
C TYR A 188 -10.81 15.48 -18.53
N TYR A 189 -9.78 15.73 -19.35
CA TYR A 189 -9.04 14.63 -20.01
C TYR A 189 -8.36 13.70 -19.00
N ALA A 190 -7.82 14.24 -17.91
CA ALA A 190 -7.24 13.43 -16.84
C ALA A 190 -8.33 12.66 -16.07
N ALA A 191 -9.52 13.25 -15.87
CA ALA A 191 -10.65 12.55 -15.26
C ALA A 191 -11.11 11.37 -16.11
N VAL A 192 -11.21 11.55 -17.44
CA VAL A 192 -11.57 10.47 -18.37
C VAL A 192 -10.50 9.38 -18.35
N GLY A 193 -9.21 9.75 -18.40
CA GLY A 193 -8.11 8.79 -18.32
C GLY A 193 -8.14 7.97 -17.03
N LEU A 194 -8.41 8.62 -15.89
CA LEU A 194 -8.56 7.94 -14.60
C LEU A 194 -9.75 6.97 -14.60
N ALA A 195 -10.91 7.39 -15.12
CA ALA A 195 -12.09 6.56 -15.20
C ALA A 195 -11.87 5.32 -16.09
N VAL A 196 -11.25 5.50 -17.26
CA VAL A 196 -10.88 4.39 -18.16
C VAL A 196 -9.90 3.43 -17.47
N GLY A 197 -8.88 3.97 -16.78
CA GLY A 197 -7.94 3.17 -16.01
C GLY A 197 -8.62 2.35 -14.91
N TYR A 198 -9.59 2.93 -14.19
CA TYR A 198 -10.31 2.24 -13.12
C TYR A 198 -11.22 1.13 -13.63
N ILE A 199 -11.86 1.35 -14.78
CA ILE A 199 -12.65 0.32 -15.45
C ILE A 199 -11.73 -0.82 -15.92
N ALA A 200 -10.62 -0.48 -16.57
CA ALA A 200 -9.66 -1.47 -17.08
C ALA A 200 -9.02 -2.30 -15.95
N ALA A 201 -8.77 -1.68 -14.80
CA ALA A 201 -8.22 -2.35 -13.62
C ALA A 201 -9.26 -3.00 -12.70
N ALA A 202 -10.56 -2.90 -13.02
CA ALA A 202 -11.67 -3.40 -12.20
C ALA A 202 -11.55 -2.99 -10.71
N VAL A 203 -11.32 -1.70 -10.46
CA VAL A 203 -10.95 -1.16 -9.12
C VAL A 203 -11.92 -1.52 -7.99
N TRP A 204 -13.17 -1.84 -8.30
CA TRP A 204 -14.17 -2.26 -7.32
C TRP A 204 -13.85 -3.60 -6.63
N PHE A 205 -12.93 -4.41 -7.16
CA PHE A 205 -12.43 -5.62 -6.50
C PHE A 205 -11.24 -5.37 -5.56
N VAL A 206 -10.58 -4.22 -5.65
CA VAL A 206 -9.40 -3.88 -4.83
C VAL A 206 -9.63 -4.05 -3.33
N PRO A 207 -10.78 -3.63 -2.75
CA PRO A 207 -10.93 -3.72 -1.30
C PRO A 207 -11.10 -5.14 -0.73
N TYR A 208 -11.19 -6.17 -1.58
CA TYR A 208 -11.34 -7.56 -1.15
C TYR A 208 -10.00 -8.27 -0.86
N SER A 209 -8.86 -7.63 -1.15
CA SER A 209 -7.52 -8.15 -0.88
C SER A 209 -6.60 -7.04 -0.37
N LEU A 210 -5.74 -7.35 0.60
CA LEU A 210 -4.80 -6.35 1.13
C LEU A 210 -3.70 -6.03 0.12
N GLU A 211 -3.24 -7.02 -0.64
CA GLU A 211 -2.19 -6.88 -1.66
C GLU A 211 -2.46 -5.69 -2.60
N TYR A 212 -3.66 -5.59 -3.16
CA TYR A 212 -4.00 -4.54 -4.12
C TYR A 212 -4.25 -3.18 -3.45
N THR A 213 -4.76 -3.20 -2.21
CA THR A 213 -5.30 -2.03 -1.52
C THR A 213 -4.28 -0.90 -1.39
N TRP A 214 -3.03 -1.22 -1.07
CA TRP A 214 -2.00 -0.22 -0.75
C TRP A 214 -1.69 0.69 -1.94
N VAL A 215 -1.56 0.12 -3.13
CA VAL A 215 -1.27 0.88 -4.35
C VAL A 215 -2.39 1.88 -4.66
N PHE A 216 -3.65 1.49 -4.43
CA PHE A 216 -4.83 2.34 -4.64
C PHE A 216 -5.03 3.40 -3.54
N ILE A 217 -4.28 3.33 -2.44
CA ILE A 217 -4.15 4.41 -1.44
C ILE A 217 -3.00 5.35 -1.82
N ILE A 218 -1.83 4.78 -2.15
CA ILE A 218 -0.60 5.53 -2.44
C ILE A 218 -0.76 6.40 -3.69
N MET A 219 -1.39 5.87 -4.74
CA MET A 219 -1.57 6.56 -6.01
C MET A 219 -2.34 7.90 -5.87
N PRO A 220 -3.57 7.96 -5.30
CA PRO A 220 -4.29 9.23 -5.20
C PRO A 220 -3.59 10.24 -4.29
N VAL A 221 -2.94 9.78 -3.21
CA VAL A 221 -2.13 10.64 -2.33
C VAL A 221 -0.96 11.24 -3.10
N THR A 222 -0.22 10.42 -3.84
CA THR A 222 0.94 10.85 -4.64
C THR A 222 0.50 11.85 -5.72
N ALA A 223 -0.59 11.56 -6.43
CA ALA A 223 -1.13 12.46 -7.45
C ALA A 223 -1.55 13.81 -6.87
N MET A 224 -2.29 13.83 -5.75
CA MET A 224 -2.67 15.06 -5.06
C MET A 224 -1.45 15.86 -4.58
N CYS A 225 -0.46 15.21 -3.98
CA CYS A 225 0.78 15.84 -3.55
C CYS A 225 1.57 16.45 -4.72
N ALA A 226 1.70 15.72 -5.83
CA ALA A 226 2.41 16.18 -7.03
C ALA A 226 1.72 17.41 -7.63
N VAL A 227 0.41 17.33 -7.89
CA VAL A 227 -0.39 18.45 -8.41
C VAL A 227 -0.26 19.68 -7.50
N ARG A 228 -0.43 19.50 -6.18
CA ARG A 228 -0.35 20.59 -5.22
C ARG A 228 1.04 21.22 -5.15
N SER A 229 2.10 20.44 -5.39
CA SER A 229 3.46 20.95 -5.50
C SER A 229 3.64 21.82 -6.75
N CYS A 230 3.14 21.35 -7.90
CA CYS A 230 3.16 22.09 -9.16
C CYS A 230 2.37 23.40 -9.07
N ASP A 231 1.19 23.40 -8.44
CA ASP A 231 0.37 24.61 -8.24
C ASP A 231 1.10 25.71 -7.46
N LYS A 232 2.01 25.31 -6.56
CA LYS A 232 2.85 26.22 -5.77
C LYS A 232 4.15 26.61 -6.49
N GLY A 233 4.32 26.22 -7.76
CA GLY A 233 5.55 26.43 -8.53
C GLY A 233 6.74 25.60 -8.05
N ARG A 234 6.53 24.61 -7.17
CA ARG A 234 7.59 23.79 -6.55
C ARG A 234 7.88 22.54 -7.37
N TRP A 235 8.18 22.74 -8.66
CA TRP A 235 8.45 21.67 -9.62
C TRP A 235 9.66 20.81 -9.25
N TYR A 236 10.66 21.41 -8.59
CA TYR A 236 11.84 20.69 -8.10
C TYR A 236 11.49 19.54 -7.12
N ASN A 237 10.39 19.64 -6.38
CA ASN A 237 10.01 18.63 -5.39
C ASN A 237 9.39 17.39 -6.04
N ILE A 238 9.02 17.43 -7.32
CA ILE A 238 8.36 16.32 -8.01
C ILE A 238 9.24 15.08 -8.06
N GLY A 239 10.55 15.25 -8.28
CA GLY A 239 11.48 14.12 -8.25
C GLY A 239 11.53 13.43 -6.88
N ILE A 240 11.49 14.19 -5.78
CA ILE A 240 11.43 13.62 -4.42
C ILE A 240 10.09 12.93 -4.18
N ILE A 241 8.99 13.54 -4.61
CA ILE A 241 7.66 12.91 -4.49
C ILE A 241 7.63 11.56 -5.20
N PHE A 242 8.19 11.48 -6.42
CA PHE A 242 8.24 10.21 -7.15
C PHE A 242 9.19 9.19 -6.51
N LEU A 243 10.37 9.62 -6.03
CA LEU A 243 11.27 8.75 -5.27
C LEU A 243 10.53 8.15 -4.06
N LEU A 244 9.93 9.00 -3.22
CA LEU A 244 9.23 8.56 -2.03
C LEU A 244 8.05 7.67 -2.38
N SER A 245 7.25 8.01 -3.40
CA SER A 245 6.13 7.17 -3.82
C SER A 245 6.59 5.80 -4.29
N GLY A 246 7.68 5.71 -5.06
CA GLY A 246 8.22 4.43 -5.51
C GLY A 246 8.76 3.59 -4.36
N MET A 247 9.46 4.21 -3.40
CA MET A 247 9.92 3.54 -2.18
C MET A 247 8.75 3.01 -1.36
N ILE A 248 7.72 3.85 -1.14
CA ILE A 248 6.54 3.47 -0.35
C ILE A 248 5.78 2.35 -1.07
N THR A 249 5.58 2.44 -2.38
CA THR A 249 4.93 1.36 -3.15
C THR A 249 5.70 0.05 -3.02
N ASN A 250 7.02 0.04 -3.22
CA ASN A 250 7.83 -1.18 -3.08
C ASN A 250 7.83 -1.75 -1.65
N TYR A 251 7.73 -0.88 -0.66
CA TYR A 251 7.70 -1.28 0.74
C TYR A 251 6.37 -1.93 1.13
N PHE A 252 5.24 -1.46 0.58
CA PHE A 252 3.91 -1.99 0.88
C PHE A 252 3.49 -3.19 0.01
N ASP A 253 4.13 -3.36 -1.15
CA ASP A 253 4.03 -4.53 -2.04
C ASP A 253 4.72 -5.76 -1.40
#